data_AF-A0A2H0NLI0-F1
#
_entry.id   AF-A0A2H0NLI0-F1
#
_cell.length_a   1.000
_cell.length_b   1.000
_cell.length_c   1.000
_cell.angle_alpha   90.00
_cell.angle_beta   90.00
_cell.angle_gamma   90.00
#
_symmetry.space_group_name_H-M   'P 1'
#
loop_
_entity.id
_entity.type
_entity.pdbx_description
1 polymer ?
#
loop_
_entity_poly.entity_id
_entity_poly.type
_entity_poly.pdbx_seq_one_letter_code
_entity_poly.pdbx_strand_id
1 'polypeptide(L)'
;FLAGLYLGRVRGALALLALLMLEAALVDFYAINFREVSAYCVTSAYAFLVFAYGALWFAGRVYAARHRVSGKGMLGLLSAAALAGGAAFVIANVSFYLLAGYFGQMSAWQYVASVAQYFVPYVAVMMFYVGLAFAVQALAQLSDKTKHGADAV
;
A
#
# COMPACT_ATOMS: atom_id res chain seq x y z
N PHE A 1 -3.42 0.98 -0.31
CA PHE A 1 -4.42 0.33 0.58
C PHE A 1 -5.37 1.35 1.18
N LEU A 2 -4.89 2.32 1.97
CA LEU A 2 -5.74 3.35 2.60
C LEU A 2 -6.59 4.15 1.59
N ALA A 3 -6.01 4.54 0.44
CA ALA A 3 -6.78 5.21 -0.60
C ALA A 3 -7.93 4.32 -1.13
N GLY A 4 -7.70 3.03 -1.32
CA GLY A 4 -8.77 2.08 -1.63
C GLY A 4 -9.81 1.94 -0.51
N LEU A 5 -9.36 1.96 0.75
CA LEU A 5 -10.22 1.89 1.93
C LEU A 5 -11.19 3.07 2.01
N TYR A 6 -10.70 4.31 1.87
CA TYR A 6 -11.48 5.52 2.07
C TYR A 6 -12.09 6.10 0.79
N LEU A 7 -11.37 6.03 -0.33
CA LEU A 7 -11.76 6.64 -1.61
C LEU A 7 -12.26 5.61 -2.62
N GLY A 8 -12.09 4.31 -2.34
CA GLY A 8 -12.41 3.25 -3.29
C GLY A 8 -13.87 3.20 -3.73
N ARG A 9 -14.82 3.85 -3.03
CA ARG A 9 -16.26 3.85 -3.40
C ARG A 9 -16.78 5.15 -3.99
N VAL A 10 -15.96 6.20 -4.10
CA VAL A 10 -16.41 7.47 -4.65
C VAL A 10 -16.63 7.38 -6.17
N ARG A 11 -17.46 8.26 -6.74
CA ARG A 11 -17.52 8.45 -8.20
C ARG A 11 -16.13 8.88 -8.69
N GLY A 12 -15.63 8.24 -9.76
CA GLY A 12 -14.28 8.50 -10.26
C GLY A 12 -13.15 7.80 -9.49
N ALA A 13 -13.44 6.81 -8.65
CA ALA A 13 -12.44 6.03 -7.90
C ALA A 13 -11.25 5.52 -8.75
N LEU A 14 -11.49 5.06 -9.99
CA LEU A 14 -10.41 4.61 -10.87
C LEU A 14 -9.53 5.77 -11.39
N ALA A 15 -10.11 6.95 -11.60
CA ALA A 15 -9.34 8.14 -11.96
C ALA A 15 -8.45 8.59 -10.79
N LEU A 16 -8.93 8.48 -9.54
CA LEU A 16 -8.12 8.72 -8.35
C LEU A 16 -6.97 7.71 -8.22
N LEU A 17 -7.22 6.43 -8.50
CA LEU A 17 -6.15 5.43 -8.53
C LEU A 17 -5.09 5.78 -9.57
N ALA A 18 -5.52 6.15 -10.78
CA ALA A 18 -4.60 6.56 -11.85
C ALA A 18 -3.81 7.83 -11.48
N LEU A 19 -4.46 8.81 -10.85
CA LEU A 19 -3.82 10.03 -10.36
C LEU A 19 -2.72 9.72 -9.34
N LEU A 20 -3.00 8.85 -8.36
CA LEU A 20 -2.02 8.45 -7.33
C LEU A 20 -0.85 7.64 -7.92
N MET A 21 -1.11 6.81 -8.94
CA MET A 21 -0.04 6.11 -9.66
C MET A 21 0.83 7.08 -10.46
N LEU A 22 0.21 8.08 -11.10
CA LEU A 22 0.92 9.13 -11.81
C LEU A 22 1.77 9.96 -10.86
N GLU A 23 1.22 10.35 -9.70
CA GLU A 23 1.95 11.03 -8.63
C GLU A 23 3.18 10.22 -8.21
N ALA A 24 3.02 8.93 -7.93
CA ALA A 24 4.13 8.05 -7.55
C ALA A 24 5.22 8.01 -8.63
N ALA A 25 4.84 7.88 -9.91
CA ALA A 25 5.79 7.91 -11.03
C ALA A 25 6.51 9.27 -11.16
N LEU A 26 5.81 10.38 -10.89
CA LEU A 26 6.41 11.71 -10.90
C LEU A 26 7.38 11.91 -9.73
N VAL A 27 7.09 11.35 -8.56
CA VAL A 27 8.02 11.36 -7.41
C VAL A 27 9.30 10.60 -7.75
N ASP A 28 9.19 9.42 -8.36
CA ASP A 28 10.34 8.63 -8.80
C ASP A 28 11.13 9.35 -9.90
N PHE A 29 10.44 9.95 -10.88
CA PHE A 29 11.06 10.78 -11.90
C PHE A 29 11.84 11.94 -11.28
N TYR A 30 11.25 12.63 -10.30
CA TYR A 30 11.91 13.73 -9.61
C TYR A 30 13.16 13.25 -8.84
N ALA A 31 13.05 12.14 -8.12
CA ALA A 31 14.16 11.58 -7.36
C ALA A 31 15.36 11.20 -8.26
N ILE A 32 15.09 10.58 -9.41
CA ILE A 32 16.12 10.15 -10.34
C ILE A 32 16.79 11.35 -11.03
N ASN A 33 15.99 12.30 -11.53
CA ASN A 33 16.52 13.39 -12.35
C ASN A 33 17.08 14.56 -11.55
N PHE A 34 16.60 14.78 -10.32
CA PHE A 34 16.97 15.97 -9.54
C PHE A 34 17.61 15.66 -8.18
N ARG A 35 17.53 14.41 -7.70
CA ARG A 35 18.09 13.99 -6.40
C ARG A 35 19.17 12.92 -6.52
N GLU A 36 19.67 12.68 -7.73
CA GLU A 36 20.76 11.74 -8.02
C GLU A 36 20.49 10.31 -7.54
N VAL A 37 19.21 9.93 -7.44
CA VAL A 37 18.83 8.55 -7.08
C VAL A 37 19.05 7.65 -8.29
N SER A 38 19.68 6.48 -8.05
CA SER A 38 19.93 5.49 -9.10
C SER A 38 18.64 5.01 -9.77
N ALA A 39 18.63 4.99 -11.10
CA ALA A 39 17.54 4.46 -11.92
C ALA A 39 17.51 2.92 -11.98
N TYR A 40 18.27 2.21 -11.14
CA TYR A 40 18.39 0.74 -11.16
C TYR A 40 17.03 0.01 -11.13
N CYS A 41 16.05 0.56 -10.42
CA CYS A 41 14.71 -0.02 -10.28
C CYS A 41 13.78 0.26 -11.48
N VAL A 42 14.16 1.16 -12.39
CA VAL A 42 13.35 1.54 -13.56
C VAL A 42 13.72 0.65 -14.73
N THR A 43 12.99 -0.46 -14.86
CA THR A 43 13.14 -1.46 -15.94
C THR A 43 11.77 -1.76 -16.55
N SER A 44 11.69 -2.70 -17.50
CA SER A 44 10.41 -3.20 -18.02
C SER A 44 9.47 -3.72 -16.93
N ALA A 45 10.01 -4.16 -15.79
CA ALA A 45 9.24 -4.58 -14.63
C ALA A 45 8.46 -3.43 -13.96
N TYR A 46 8.89 -2.18 -14.13
CA TYR A 46 8.30 -1.02 -13.44
C TYR A 46 6.81 -0.85 -13.77
N ALA A 47 6.38 -1.21 -14.98
CA ALA A 47 4.98 -1.21 -15.38
C ALA A 47 4.09 -2.13 -14.50
N PHE A 48 4.68 -3.18 -13.88
CA PHE A 48 3.94 -4.09 -13.01
C PHE A 48 3.60 -3.51 -11.64
N LEU A 49 4.15 -2.34 -11.28
CA LEU A 49 3.69 -1.59 -10.12
C LEU A 49 2.21 -1.22 -10.23
N VAL A 50 1.66 -1.09 -11.44
CA VAL A 50 0.22 -0.92 -11.65
C VAL A 50 -0.57 -2.07 -11.02
N PHE A 51 -0.12 -3.31 -11.16
CA PHE A 51 -0.77 -4.47 -10.56
C PHE A 51 -0.54 -4.54 -9.04
N ALA A 52 0.65 -4.17 -8.56
CA ALA A 52 0.93 -4.13 -7.13
C ALA A 52 0.07 -3.07 -6.41
N TYR A 53 0.04 -1.83 -6.92
CA TYR A 53 -0.83 -0.77 -6.39
C TYR A 53 -2.31 -1.08 -6.58
N GLY A 54 -2.69 -1.71 -7.70
CA GLY A 54 -4.04 -2.21 -7.95
C GLY A 54 -4.48 -3.20 -6.87
N ALA A 55 -3.66 -4.21 -6.56
CA ALA A 55 -3.93 -5.17 -5.50
C ALA A 55 -4.17 -4.48 -4.15
N LEU A 56 -3.31 -3.52 -3.79
CA LEU A 56 -3.47 -2.73 -2.57
C LEU A 56 -4.77 -1.91 -2.56
N TRP A 57 -5.12 -1.29 -3.69
CA TRP A 57 -6.34 -0.49 -3.83
C TRP A 57 -7.59 -1.35 -3.69
N PHE A 58 -7.69 -2.43 -4.46
CA PHE A 58 -8.87 -3.30 -4.45
C PHE A 58 -9.04 -4.03 -3.11
N ALA A 59 -7.95 -4.46 -2.47
CA ALA A 59 -8.01 -5.04 -1.13
C ALA A 59 -8.58 -4.04 -0.11
N GLY A 60 -8.10 -2.79 -0.13
CA GLY A 60 -8.66 -1.72 0.72
C GLY A 60 -10.13 -1.46 0.42
N ARG A 61 -10.50 -1.36 -0.86
CA ARG A 61 -11.89 -1.14 -1.29
C ARG A 61 -12.82 -2.25 -0.83
N VAL A 62 -12.41 -3.51 -0.98
CA VAL A 62 -13.20 -4.67 -0.52
C VAL A 62 -13.32 -4.65 1.01
N TYR A 63 -12.22 -4.44 1.72
CA TYR A 63 -12.21 -4.43 3.18
C TYR A 63 -13.10 -3.32 3.77
N ALA A 64 -13.21 -2.19 3.09
CA ALA A 64 -13.95 -1.04 3.57
C ALA A 64 -15.45 -1.30 3.87
N ALA A 65 -16.04 -2.40 3.39
CA ALA A 65 -17.44 -2.76 3.73
C ALA A 65 -17.55 -3.36 5.14
N ARG A 66 -16.45 -3.90 5.66
CA ARG A 66 -16.34 -4.53 6.98
C ARG A 66 -15.62 -3.65 7.99
N HIS A 67 -15.11 -2.51 7.55
CA HIS A 67 -14.32 -1.59 8.38
C HIS A 67 -15.17 -1.02 9.51
N ARG A 68 -14.68 -1.17 10.75
CA ARG A 68 -15.31 -0.64 11.96
C ARG A 68 -14.23 -0.18 12.92
N VAL A 69 -14.46 0.98 13.55
CA VAL A 69 -13.54 1.49 14.58
C VAL A 69 -13.81 0.77 15.90
N SER A 70 -13.16 -0.38 16.08
CA SER A 70 -13.20 -1.20 17.29
C SER A 70 -11.92 -2.05 17.37
N GLY A 71 -11.60 -2.63 18.53
CA GLY A 71 -10.41 -3.49 18.66
C GLY A 71 -10.40 -4.68 17.69
N LYS A 72 -11.54 -5.36 17.50
CA LYS A 72 -11.68 -6.45 16.50
C LYS A 72 -11.56 -5.92 15.06
N GLY A 73 -12.04 -4.71 14.81
CA GLY A 73 -11.90 -4.04 13.51
C GLY A 73 -10.45 -3.69 13.18
N MET A 74 -9.67 -3.23 14.18
CA MET A 74 -8.23 -2.96 14.03
C MET A 74 -7.47 -4.23 13.60
N LEU A 75 -7.70 -5.35 14.27
CA LEU A 75 -7.06 -6.62 13.91
C LEU A 75 -7.42 -7.03 12.48
N GLY A 76 -8.70 -6.95 12.11
CA GLY A 76 -9.13 -7.26 10.74
C GLY A 76 -8.49 -6.33 9.68
N LEU A 77 -8.34 -5.04 10.01
CA LEU A 77 -7.74 -4.04 9.12
C LEU A 77 -6.25 -4.32 8.90
N LEU A 78 -5.52 -4.58 9.99
CA LEU A 78 -4.11 -4.92 9.94
C LEU A 78 -3.85 -6.23 9.20
N SER A 79 -4.68 -7.26 9.41
CA SER A 79 -4.59 -8.51 8.65
C SER A 79 -4.85 -8.32 7.16
N ALA A 80 -5.88 -7.53 6.79
CA ALA A 80 -6.15 -7.23 5.39
C ALA A 80 -5.02 -6.41 4.74
N ALA A 81 -4.46 -5.45 5.48
CA ALA A 81 -3.30 -4.68 5.04
C ALA A 81 -2.07 -5.58 4.85
N ALA A 82 -1.79 -6.49 5.79
CA ALA A 82 -0.66 -7.40 5.70
C ALA A 82 -0.77 -8.36 4.50
N LEU A 83 -1.94 -8.93 4.25
CA LEU A 83 -2.18 -9.78 3.09
C LEU A 83 -2.03 -9.00 1.77
N ALA A 84 -2.58 -7.79 1.71
CA ALA A 84 -2.45 -6.94 0.53
C ALA A 84 -1.00 -6.51 0.29
N GLY A 85 -0.26 -6.16 1.35
CA GLY A 85 1.17 -5.86 1.31
C GLY A 85 1.98 -7.06 0.84
N GLY A 86 1.69 -8.25 1.35
CA GLY A 86 2.34 -9.48 0.89
C GLY A 86 2.11 -9.75 -0.60
N ALA A 87 0.88 -9.58 -1.09
CA ALA A 87 0.59 -9.71 -2.51
C ALA A 87 1.35 -8.67 -3.36
N ALA A 88 1.39 -7.40 -2.92
CA ALA A 88 2.14 -6.36 -3.61
C ALA A 88 3.65 -6.65 -3.64
N PHE A 89 4.21 -7.13 -2.52
CA PHE A 89 5.61 -7.54 -2.43
C PHE A 89 5.93 -8.64 -3.43
N VAL A 90 5.09 -9.68 -3.51
CA VAL A 90 5.27 -10.79 -4.45
C VAL A 90 5.18 -10.30 -5.89
N ILE A 91 4.15 -9.52 -6.24
CA ILE A 91 3.98 -8.98 -7.60
C ILE A 91 5.21 -8.16 -8.03
N ALA A 92 5.67 -7.25 -7.17
CA ALA A 92 6.82 -6.40 -7.46
C ALA A 92 8.11 -7.23 -7.61
N ASN A 93 8.36 -8.17 -6.71
CA ASN A 93 9.59 -8.96 -6.75
C ASN A 93 9.62 -10.00 -7.88
N VAL A 94 8.50 -10.66 -8.15
CA VAL A 94 8.40 -11.64 -9.25
C VAL A 94 8.55 -10.94 -10.59
N SER A 95 7.87 -9.81 -10.79
CA SER A 95 8.02 -9.03 -12.03
C SER A 95 9.44 -8.48 -12.20
N PHE A 96 10.07 -7.99 -11.12
CA PHE A 96 11.46 -7.52 -11.17
C PHE A 96 12.43 -8.64 -11.49
N TYR A 97 12.32 -9.80 -10.85
CA TYR A 97 13.16 -10.97 -11.15
C TYR A 97 13.06 -11.39 -12.61
N LEU A 98 11.84 -11.46 -13.16
CA LEU A 98 11.60 -11.95 -14.52
C LEU A 98 11.91 -10.92 -15.62
N LEU A 99 11.70 -9.63 -15.36
CA LEU A 99 11.66 -8.60 -16.40
C LEU A 99 12.69 -7.48 -16.25
N ALA A 100 13.49 -7.45 -15.17
CA ALA A 100 14.51 -6.42 -14.99
C ALA A 100 15.73 -6.59 -15.89
N GLY A 101 15.99 -7.81 -16.39
CA GLY A 101 17.16 -8.11 -17.24
C GLY A 101 18.46 -8.36 -16.47
N TYR A 102 18.46 -8.27 -15.13
CA TYR A 102 19.67 -8.44 -14.30
C TYR A 102 19.94 -9.89 -13.87
N PHE A 103 18.90 -10.72 -13.80
CA PHE A 103 18.94 -11.98 -13.06
C PHE A 103 19.04 -13.23 -13.93
N GLY A 104 19.44 -13.11 -15.20
CA GLY A 104 19.43 -14.23 -16.17
C GLY A 104 20.28 -15.44 -15.76
N GLN A 105 21.29 -15.26 -14.89
CA GLN A 105 22.14 -16.33 -14.35
C GLN A 105 21.79 -16.71 -12.89
N MET A 106 20.84 -16.02 -12.28
CA MET A 106 20.44 -16.25 -10.88
C MET A 106 19.24 -17.19 -10.86
N SER A 107 19.26 -18.22 -10.02
CA SER A 107 18.10 -19.09 -9.85
C SER A 107 16.99 -18.39 -9.04
N ALA A 108 15.74 -18.82 -9.24
CA ALA A 108 14.60 -18.26 -8.51
C ALA A 108 14.76 -18.42 -6.99
N TRP A 109 15.35 -19.53 -6.54
CA TRP A 109 15.59 -19.78 -5.11
C TRP A 109 16.63 -18.81 -4.53
N GLN A 110 17.72 -18.55 -5.25
CA GLN A 110 18.71 -17.55 -4.85
C GLN A 110 18.07 -16.16 -4.76
N TYR A 111 17.25 -15.80 -5.74
CA TYR A 111 16.54 -14.51 -5.72
C TYR A 111 15.63 -14.40 -4.50
N VAL A 112 14.77 -15.40 -4.26
CA VAL A 112 13.88 -15.45 -3.09
C VAL A 112 14.67 -15.33 -1.79
N ALA A 113 15.77 -16.07 -1.64
CA ALA A 113 16.62 -15.98 -0.45
C ALA A 113 17.20 -14.57 -0.26
N SER A 114 17.59 -13.89 -1.36
CA SER A 114 18.13 -12.52 -1.30
C SER A 114 17.09 -11.47 -0.90
N VAL A 115 15.82 -11.67 -1.27
CA VAL A 115 14.74 -10.70 -1.01
C VAL A 115 13.90 -11.02 0.22
N ALA A 116 13.96 -12.25 0.77
CA ALA A 116 13.17 -12.68 1.92
C ALA A 116 13.35 -11.77 3.15
N GLN A 117 14.56 -11.25 3.35
CA GLN A 117 14.88 -10.31 4.43
C GLN A 117 14.05 -9.00 4.38
N TYR A 118 13.57 -8.61 3.20
CA TYR A 118 12.80 -7.38 3.02
C TYR A 118 11.30 -7.56 3.27
N PHE A 119 10.80 -8.79 3.31
CA PHE A 119 9.36 -9.05 3.41
C PHE A 119 8.76 -8.50 4.71
N VAL A 120 9.35 -8.85 5.86
CA VAL A 120 8.83 -8.44 7.17
C VAL A 120 8.90 -6.91 7.34
N PRO A 121 10.03 -6.23 7.07
CA PRO A 121 10.08 -4.76 7.12
C PRO A 121 9.08 -4.08 6.19
N TYR A 122 8.92 -4.58 4.96
CA TYR A 122 7.99 -4.03 3.98
C TYR A 122 6.53 -4.05 4.49
N VAL A 123 6.09 -5.20 5.02
CA VAL A 123 4.74 -5.35 5.57
C VAL A 123 4.59 -4.56 6.87
N ALA A 124 5.61 -4.52 7.73
CA ALA A 124 5.58 -3.80 9.00
C ALA A 124 5.39 -2.29 8.82
N VAL A 125 6.12 -1.67 7.87
CA VAL A 125 5.97 -0.24 7.56
C VAL A 125 4.54 0.06 7.07
N MET A 126 4.00 -0.80 6.21
CA MET A 126 2.62 -0.66 5.76
C MET A 126 1.63 -0.75 6.93
N MET A 127 1.78 -1.74 7.82
CA MET A 127 0.95 -1.90 9.01
C MET A 127 1.05 -0.70 9.94
N PHE A 128 2.25 -0.11 10.09
CA PHE A 128 2.46 1.09 10.90
C PHE A 128 1.64 2.28 10.37
N TYR A 129 1.73 2.59 9.07
CA TYR A 129 0.93 3.68 8.48
C TYR A 129 -0.58 3.43 8.56
N VAL A 130 -1.01 2.18 8.37
CA VAL A 130 -2.43 1.81 8.53
C VAL A 130 -2.89 1.94 9.98
N GLY A 131 -2.07 1.52 10.94
CA GLY A 131 -2.33 1.67 12.36
C GLY A 131 -2.42 3.14 12.78
N LEU A 132 -1.55 4.00 12.25
CA LEU A 132 -1.59 5.44 12.48
C LEU A 132 -2.89 6.05 11.92
N ALA A 133 -3.28 5.69 10.70
CA ALA A 133 -4.55 6.14 10.10
C ALA A 133 -5.76 5.71 10.95
N PHE A 134 -5.75 4.48 11.47
CA PHE A 134 -6.80 4.00 12.38
C PHE A 134 -6.81 4.79 13.69
N ALA A 135 -5.65 5.06 14.29
CA ALA A 135 -5.55 5.83 15.53
C ALA A 135 -6.12 7.25 15.35
N VAL A 136 -5.77 7.93 14.25
CA VAL A 136 -6.34 9.24 13.90
C VAL A 136 -7.86 9.14 13.73
N GLN A 137 -8.35 8.12 13.02
CA GLN A 137 -9.79 7.92 12.85
C GLN A 137 -10.51 7.67 14.18
N ALA A 138 -9.91 6.90 15.08
CA ALA A 138 -10.48 6.62 16.40
C ALA A 138 -10.54 7.88 17.27
N LEU A 139 -9.46 8.68 17.30
CA LEU A 139 -9.42 9.95 18.04
C LEU A 139 -10.46 10.95 17.52
N ALA A 140 -10.65 11.04 16.21
CA ALA A 140 -11.68 11.89 15.62
C ALA A 140 -13.10 11.48 16.07
N GLN A 141 -13.40 10.18 16.05
CA GLN A 141 -14.71 9.67 16.49
C GLN A 141 -14.96 9.83 18.00
N LEU A 142 -13.91 9.75 18.82
CA LEU A 142 -14.02 10.05 20.25
C LEU A 142 -14.35 11.52 20.49
N SER A 143 -13.70 12.43 19.76
CA SER A 143 -13.92 13.87 19.89
C SER A 143 -15.35 14.29 19.49
N ASP A 144 -15.90 13.70 18.44
CA ASP A 144 -17.28 13.99 18.01
C ASP A 144 -18.33 13.49 19.02
N LYS A 145 -18.11 12.32 19.64
CA LYS A 145 -18.98 11.81 20.71
C LYS A 145 -18.99 12.74 21.92
N THR A 146 -17.83 13.27 22.31
CA THR A 146 -17.73 14.19 23.45
C THR A 146 -18.47 15.50 23.17
N LYS A 147 -18.39 16.05 21.95
CA LYS A 147 -19.10 17.28 21.57
C LYS A 147 -20.62 17.09 21.59
N HIS A 148 -21.14 16.04 20.94
CA HIS A 148 -22.59 15.76 20.96
C HIS A 148 -23.14 15.42 22.35
N GLY A 149 -22.32 14.85 23.24
CA GLY A 149 -22.71 14.62 24.64
C GLY A 149 -22.78 15.90 25.47
N ALA A 150 -21.99 16.92 25.12
CA ALA A 150 -22.00 18.22 25.78
C ALA A 150 -23.16 19.12 25.30
N ASP A 151 -23.58 19.01 24.04
CA ASP A 151 -24.72 19.77 23.49
C ASP A 151 -26.10 19.20 23.93
N ALA A 152 -26.12 18.01 24.54
CA ALA A 152 -27.34 17.30 24.95
C ALA A 152 -27.68 17.46 26.46
N VAL A 153 -26.91 18.25 27.21
CA VAL A 153 -27.09 18.56 28.65
C VAL A 153 -27.44 20.03 28.79
#